data_AF-A0A971MUV1-F1
#
_entry.id   AF-A0A971MUV1-F1
#
_cell.length_a   1.000
_cell.length_b   1.000
_cell.length_c   1.000
_cell.angle_alpha   90.00
_cell.angle_beta   90.00
_cell.angle_gamma   90.00
#
_symmetry.space_group_name_H-M   'P 1'
#
loop_
_entity.id
_entity.type
_entity.pdbx_description
1 polymer ?
#
loop_
_entity_poly.entity_id
_entity_poly.type
_entity_poly.pdbx_seq_one_letter_code
_entity_poly.pdbx_strand_id
1 'polypeptide(L)'
;AQLEQLPGFIEKKRNLARRYQEEFQDVPGIRFFTEPDFARSNYWLNVLILDEGFARERDNLLESTNNAGIMTRPLWTLMHKLGMYQDCPRMDLSVAENLESRVINIPSSARL
;
A
#
# COMPACT_ATOMS: atom_id res chain seq x y z
N ALA A 1 -23.72 -5.45 -15.44
CA ALA A 1 -22.94 -6.36 -14.55
C ALA A 1 -21.61 -5.71 -14.13
N GLN A 2 -20.93 -6.19 -13.07
CA GLN A 2 -19.64 -5.61 -12.62
C GLN A 2 -18.50 -5.80 -13.65
N LEU A 3 -18.47 -6.93 -14.35
CA LEU A 3 -17.45 -7.23 -15.36
C LEU A 3 -17.51 -6.26 -16.55
N GLU A 4 -18.71 -5.88 -16.98
CA GLU A 4 -18.91 -4.91 -18.08
C GLU A 4 -18.39 -3.51 -17.72
N GLN A 5 -18.39 -3.16 -16.44
CA GLN A 5 -17.91 -1.86 -15.94
C GLN A 5 -16.43 -1.88 -15.56
N LEU A 6 -15.79 -3.05 -15.59
CA LEU A 6 -14.41 -3.23 -15.16
C LEU A 6 -13.43 -2.29 -15.88
N PRO A 7 -13.50 -2.08 -17.22
CA PRO A 7 -12.61 -1.14 -17.89
C PRO A 7 -12.72 0.28 -17.31
N GLY A 8 -13.95 0.76 -17.08
CA GLY A 8 -14.19 2.07 -16.49
C GLY A 8 -13.72 2.18 -15.04
N PHE A 9 -13.84 1.12 -14.24
CA PHE A 9 -13.31 1.10 -12.88
C PHE A 9 -11.78 1.12 -12.84
N ILE A 10 -11.12 0.39 -13.74
CA ILE A 10 -9.66 0.40 -13.84
C ILE A 10 -9.17 1.80 -14.21
N GLU A 11 -9.78 2.46 -15.20
CA GLU A 11 -9.39 3.83 -15.57
C GLU A 11 -9.56 4.82 -14.41
N LYS A 12 -10.66 4.75 -13.65
CA LYS A 12 -10.83 5.58 -12.45
C LYS A 12 -9.75 5.32 -11.40
N LYS A 13 -9.42 4.05 -11.12
CA LYS A 13 -8.35 3.69 -10.18
C LYS A 13 -6.98 4.18 -10.64
N ARG A 14 -6.69 4.12 -11.95
CA ARG A 14 -5.44 4.64 -12.52
C ARG A 14 -5.38 6.16 -12.45
N ASN A 15 -6.49 6.86 -12.64
CA ASN A 15 -6.55 8.31 -12.45
C ASN A 15 -6.28 8.70 -10.99
N LEU A 16 -6.87 7.97 -10.04
CA LEU A 16 -6.60 8.16 -8.62
C LEU A 16 -5.13 7.89 -8.27
N ALA A 17 -4.55 6.81 -8.81
CA ALA A 17 -3.13 6.48 -8.61
C ALA A 17 -2.20 7.60 -9.10
N ARG A 18 -2.49 8.18 -10.29
CA ARG A 18 -1.73 9.32 -10.83
C ARG A 18 -1.82 10.55 -9.92
N ARG A 19 -3.01 10.87 -9.41
CA ARG A 19 -3.18 11.96 -8.44
C ARG A 19 -2.37 11.72 -7.18
N TYR A 20 -2.43 10.52 -6.60
CA TYR A 20 -1.58 10.22 -5.43
C TYR A 20 -0.09 10.34 -5.75
N GLN A 21 0.36 9.85 -6.90
CA GLN A 21 1.75 10.01 -7.32
C GLN A 21 2.16 11.49 -7.38
N GLU A 22 1.32 12.35 -7.96
CA GLU A 22 1.56 13.79 -8.06
C GLU A 22 1.56 14.49 -6.69
N GLU A 23 0.59 14.19 -5.81
CA GLU A 23 0.45 14.83 -4.50
C GLU A 23 1.55 14.42 -3.50
N PHE A 24 2.06 13.18 -3.62
CA PHE A 24 3.10 12.67 -2.72
C PHE A 24 4.52 12.80 -3.27
N GLN A 25 4.73 13.30 -4.49
CA GLN A 25 6.06 13.35 -5.12
C GLN A 25 7.08 14.20 -4.34
N ASP A 26 6.61 15.26 -3.68
CA ASP A 26 7.45 16.24 -2.97
C ASP A 26 7.43 16.04 -1.44
N VAL A 27 6.78 14.98 -0.94
CA VAL A 27 6.70 14.72 0.50
C VAL A 27 7.94 13.94 0.96
N PRO A 28 8.83 14.53 1.80
CA PRO A 28 10.05 13.86 2.22
C PRO A 28 9.76 12.58 3.00
N GLY A 29 10.50 11.51 2.71
CA GLY A 29 10.37 10.25 3.42
C GLY A 29 9.19 9.38 2.98
N ILE A 30 8.43 9.79 1.96
CA ILE A 30 7.30 9.03 1.41
C ILE A 30 7.52 8.81 -0.08
N ARG A 31 7.31 7.56 -0.52
CA ARG A 31 7.27 7.20 -1.93
C ARG A 31 5.96 6.53 -2.28
N PHE A 32 5.29 7.02 -3.32
CA PHE A 32 4.16 6.30 -3.92
C PHE A 32 4.65 5.12 -4.75
N PHE A 33 4.04 3.94 -4.60
CA PHE A 33 4.40 2.77 -5.39
C PHE A 33 3.72 2.80 -6.76
N THR A 34 4.52 2.80 -7.81
CA THR A 34 4.06 2.71 -9.20
C THR A 34 4.36 1.33 -9.79
N GLU A 35 3.57 0.94 -10.79
CA GLU A 35 3.85 -0.25 -11.58
C GLU A 35 5.20 -0.17 -12.30
N PRO A 36 5.89 -1.31 -12.53
CA PRO A 36 7.10 -1.35 -13.35
C PRO A 36 6.75 -1.34 -14.86
N ASP A 37 7.71 -0.92 -15.70
CA ASP A 37 7.51 -0.72 -17.15
C ASP A 37 6.99 -1.94 -17.92
N PHE A 38 7.25 -3.16 -17.41
CA PHE A 38 6.83 -4.41 -18.04
C PHE A 38 5.41 -4.86 -17.64
N ALA A 39 4.73 -4.15 -16.75
CA ALA A 39 3.44 -4.56 -16.19
C ALA A 39 2.40 -3.44 -16.19
N ARG A 40 1.13 -3.84 -16.14
CA ARG A 40 0.00 -2.93 -15.97
C ARG A 40 -0.82 -3.34 -14.75
N SER A 41 -0.64 -2.60 -13.66
CA SER A 41 -1.42 -2.68 -12.44
C SER A 41 -2.85 -2.19 -12.66
N ASN A 42 -3.79 -2.88 -12.02
CA ASN A 42 -5.17 -2.43 -11.89
C ASN A 42 -5.36 -1.44 -10.72
N TYR A 43 -4.28 -1.14 -9.98
CA TYR A 43 -4.25 -0.33 -8.76
C TYR A 43 -5.36 -0.73 -7.78
N TRP A 44 -5.52 -2.05 -7.57
CA TRP A 44 -6.50 -2.56 -6.62
C TRP A 44 -6.34 -1.94 -5.24
N LEU A 45 -5.07 -1.80 -4.82
CA LEU A 45 -4.62 -1.03 -3.67
C LEU A 45 -3.53 -0.05 -4.14
N ASN A 46 -3.63 1.18 -3.68
CA ASN A 46 -2.60 2.20 -3.74
C ASN A 46 -1.84 2.17 -2.42
N VAL A 47 -0.51 2.30 -2.48
CA VAL A 47 0.33 2.20 -1.29
C VAL A 47 1.38 3.30 -1.25
N LEU A 48 1.63 3.78 -0.03
CA LEU A 48 2.76 4.63 0.32
C LEU A 48 3.82 3.77 0.97
N ILE A 49 5.08 4.04 0.65
CA ILE A 49 6.25 3.38 1.21
C ILE A 49 7.06 4.44 1.93
N LEU A 50 7.16 4.32 3.25
CA LEU A 50 8.01 5.20 4.04
C LEU A 50 9.48 4.84 3.83
N ASP A 51 10.37 5.82 3.83
CA ASP A 51 11.80 5.57 3.88
C ASP A 51 12.19 4.90 5.20
N GLU A 52 13.33 4.20 5.23
CA GLU A 52 13.72 3.39 6.39
C GLU A 52 13.86 4.21 7.68
N GLY A 53 14.30 5.46 7.58
CA GLY A 53 14.38 6.39 8.72
C GLY A 53 13.03 6.73 9.35
N PHE A 54 11.92 6.53 8.62
CA PHE A 54 10.55 6.80 9.07
C PHE A 54 9.75 5.53 9.36
N ALA A 55 10.37 4.34 9.35
CA ALA A 55 9.65 3.08 9.59
C ALA A 55 8.86 3.06 10.91
N ARG A 56 9.39 3.70 11.96
CA ARG A 56 8.73 3.79 13.27
C ARG A 56 7.46 4.65 13.26
N GLU A 57 7.32 5.54 12.28
CA GLU A 57 6.15 6.41 12.13
C GLU A 57 4.97 5.72 11.45
N ARG A 58 5.17 4.52 10.89
CA ARG A 58 4.14 3.79 10.15
C ARG A 58 2.85 3.63 10.96
N ASP A 59 2.96 3.15 12.20
CA ASP A 59 1.79 2.94 13.06
C ASP A 59 1.17 4.25 13.55
N ASN A 60 1.99 5.28 13.81
CA ASN A 60 1.49 6.62 14.16
C ASN A 60 0.69 7.25 13.01
N LEU A 61 1.14 7.07 11.77
CA LEU A 61 0.42 7.51 10.57
C LEU A 61 -0.88 6.74 10.38
N LEU A 62 -0.87 5.43 10.58
CA LEU A 62 -2.10 4.62 10.55
C LEU A 62 -3.11 5.11 11.59
N GLU A 63 -2.70 5.31 12.84
CA GLU A 63 -3.57 5.77 13.91
C GLU A 63 -4.10 7.18 13.63
N SER A 64 -3.22 8.14 13.33
CA SER A 64 -3.61 9.53 13.09
C SER A 64 -4.55 9.70 11.89
N THR A 65 -4.30 9.01 10.79
CA THR A 65 -5.17 9.07 9.60
C THR A 65 -6.52 8.41 9.85
N ASN A 66 -6.57 7.27 10.54
CA ASN A 66 -7.83 6.63 10.90
C ASN A 66 -8.64 7.49 11.90
N ASN A 67 -7.98 8.14 12.86
CA ASN A 67 -8.62 9.10 13.77
C ASN A 67 -9.17 10.32 13.04
N ALA A 68 -8.57 10.71 11.91
CA ALA A 68 -9.07 11.75 11.01
C ALA A 68 -10.15 11.27 10.02
N GLY A 69 -10.60 10.01 10.13
CA GLY A 69 -11.61 9.41 9.24
C GLY A 69 -11.08 8.93 7.89
N ILE A 70 -9.76 8.95 7.68
CA ILE A 70 -9.11 8.42 6.49
C ILE A 70 -8.74 6.96 6.75
N MET A 71 -9.48 6.04 6.13
CA MET A 71 -9.27 4.61 6.31
C MET A 71 -7.98 4.12 5.64
N THR A 72 -6.87 4.18 6.37
CA THR A 72 -5.58 3.58 5.99
C THR A 72 -5.39 2.24 6.68
N ARG A 73 -4.57 1.36 6.09
CA ARG A 73 -4.32 0.00 6.62
C ARG A 73 -2.85 -0.37 6.49
N PRO A 74 -2.29 -1.17 7.41
CA PRO A 74 -0.96 -1.73 7.24
C PRO A 74 -0.94 -2.71 6.04
N LEU A 75 0.26 -3.12 5.61
CA LEU A 75 0.42 -4.30 4.76
C LEU A 75 -0.12 -5.55 5.47
N TRP A 76 -0.35 -6.63 4.71
CA TRP A 76 -0.66 -7.94 5.25
C TRP A 76 0.39 -8.39 6.26
N THR A 77 -0.06 -8.98 7.37
CA THR A 77 0.83 -9.66 8.31
C THR A 77 1.56 -10.79 7.61
N LEU A 78 2.89 -10.81 7.72
CA LEU A 78 3.70 -11.84 7.09
C LEU A 78 3.36 -13.22 7.65
N MET A 79 3.38 -14.24 6.78
CA MET A 79 2.87 -15.56 7.13
C MET A 79 3.57 -16.17 8.34
N HIS A 80 4.89 -16.03 8.43
CA HIS A 80 5.68 -16.55 9.55
C HIS A 80 5.37 -15.87 10.91
N LYS A 81 4.67 -14.73 10.91
CA LYS A 81 4.21 -14.04 12.13
C LYS A 81 2.84 -14.53 12.58
N LEU A 82 2.12 -15.30 11.75
CA LEU A 82 0.88 -15.93 12.16
C LEU A 82 1.17 -17.18 12.99
N GLY A 83 0.46 -17.35 14.10
CA GLY A 83 0.69 -18.47 15.01
C GLY A 83 0.59 -19.86 14.34
N MET A 84 -0.25 -20.00 13.31
CA MET A 84 -0.41 -21.27 12.59
C MET A 84 0.82 -21.65 11.72
N TYR A 85 1.73 -20.73 11.46
CA TYR A 85 2.90 -20.93 10.58
C TYR A 85 4.24 -20.58 11.25
N GLN A 86 4.25 -20.23 12.53
CA GLN A 86 5.44 -19.76 13.24
C GLN A 86 6.61 -20.77 13.23
N ASP A 87 6.27 -22.08 13.24
CA ASP A 87 7.22 -23.19 13.29
C ASP A 87 7.49 -23.79 11.89
N CYS A 88 6.90 -23.23 10.83
CA CYS A 88 7.13 -23.70 9.47
C CYS A 88 8.50 -23.25 8.94
N PRO A 89 9.18 -24.07 8.11
CA PRO A 89 10.42 -23.66 7.45
C PRO A 89 10.26 -22.37 6.65
N ARG A 90 11.25 -21.49 6.72
CA ARG A 90 11.32 -20.24 5.95
C ARG A 90 12.75 -19.92 5.56
N MET A 91 12.90 -19.24 4.43
CA MET A 91 14.17 -18.62 4.03
C MET A 91 14.35 -17.27 4.73
N ASP A 92 15.38 -16.52 4.35
CA ASP A 92 15.50 -15.13 4.72
C ASP A 92 14.30 -14.31 4.18
N LEU A 93 13.67 -13.54 5.07
CA LEU A 93 12.51 -12.71 4.79
C LEU A 93 12.77 -11.24 5.13
N SER A 94 14.03 -10.83 5.28
CA SER A 94 14.44 -9.48 5.68
C SER A 94 13.79 -8.38 4.82
N VAL A 95 13.68 -8.59 3.50
CA VAL A 95 13.02 -7.64 2.59
C VAL A 95 11.52 -7.53 2.86
N ALA A 96 10.85 -8.66 3.10
CA ALA A 96 9.42 -8.68 3.38
C ALA A 96 9.11 -8.01 4.72
N GLU A 97 9.92 -8.31 5.75
CA GLU A 97 9.81 -7.70 7.10
C GLU A 97 10.06 -6.18 7.04
N ASN A 98 11.07 -5.76 6.27
CA ASN A 98 11.37 -4.36 6.04
C ASN A 98 10.20 -3.64 5.33
N LEU A 99 9.58 -4.24 4.30
CA LEU A 99 8.42 -3.67 3.63
C LEU A 99 7.18 -3.61 4.53
N GLU A 100 6.87 -4.68 5.28
CA GLU A 100 5.73 -4.70 6.20
C GLU A 100 5.80 -3.56 7.22
N SER A 101 6.99 -3.23 7.69
CA SER A 101 7.22 -2.13 8.65
C SER A 101 7.07 -0.72 8.07
N ARG A 102 7.00 -0.56 6.75
CA ARG A 102 7.05 0.75 6.08
C ARG A 102 5.90 1.04 5.12
N VAL A 103 5.13 0.02 4.74
CA VAL A 103 4.08 0.17 3.74
C VAL A 103 2.72 0.47 4.38
N ILE A 104 2.04 1.48 3.84
CA ILE A 104 0.69 1.89 4.22
C ILE A 104 -0.22 1.80 2.99
N ASN A 105 -1.32 1.06 3.10
CA ASN A 105 -2.40 1.08 2.12
C ASN A 105 -3.28 2.30 2.33
N ILE A 106 -3.55 3.04 1.26
CA ILE A 106 -4.39 4.24 1.25
C ILE A 106 -5.71 4.00 0.48
N PRO A 107 -6.75 4.84 0.68
CA PRO A 107 -8.04 4.64 0.03
C PRO A 107 -7.94 4.49 -1.50
N SER A 108 -8.51 3.41 -2.03
CA SER A 108 -8.30 2.95 -3.43
C SER A 108 -9.61 2.65 -4.17
N SER A 109 -10.71 3.22 -3.69
CA SER A 109 -12.03 3.02 -4.30
C SER A 109 -12.12 3.72 -5.65
N ALA A 110 -12.75 3.08 -6.65
CA ALA A 110 -13.04 3.69 -7.94
C ALA A 110 -14.13 4.79 -7.86
N ARG A 111 -14.59 5.14 -6.66
CA ARG A 111 -15.54 6.23 -6.38
C ARG A 111 -14.84 7.51 -5.90
N LEU A 112 -13.52 7.48 -5.69
CA LEU A 112 -12.69 8.61 -5.29
C LEU A 112 -12.09 9.34 -6.51
#